data_AF-A0A1D6F2E7-F1
#
_entry.id   AF-A0A1D6F2E7-F1
#
_cell.length_a   1.000
_cell.length_b   1.000
_cell.length_c   1.000
_cell.angle_alpha   90.00
_cell.angle_beta   90.00
_cell.angle_gamma   90.00
#
_symmetry.space_group_name_H-M   'P 1'
#
loop_
_entity.id
_entity.type
_entity.pdbx_description
1 polymer ?
#
loop_
_entity_poly.entity_id
_entity_poly.type
_entity_poly.pdbx_seq_one_letter_code
_entity_poly.pdbx_strand_id
1 'polypeptide(L)'
;MAFLFGAFLGLVVGVAVVMAFARFENSRAEQRRELAATAAAFSKLTVQDLRKLIPPEFYPSWVSFTQKQKLKWLNQELTKIWPFVNEAASELIKTSVEPIFEQYKSFILASLHFSKLTLGTVAPQFTGVSILESDDSAIIMELELQWDGNPNIVLDIQTTLGISLPVQVKNIGFTGVLRLIFKPLVSEFPCFGAVCCSLREKSKVEFTLKVIGGEMTAIPGISDAIEGTIRDTIEDTLTWPNRIIVPIVPGDYR
;
A
#
# COMPACT_ATOMS: atom_id res chain seq x y z
N MET A 1 -74.92 -25.61 39.62
CA MET A 1 -74.67 -24.15 39.48
C MET A 1 -73.21 -23.77 39.77
N ALA A 2 -72.64 -24.14 40.92
CA ALA A 2 -71.27 -23.74 41.31
C ALA A 2 -70.14 -24.20 40.35
N PHE A 3 -70.22 -25.42 39.80
CA PHE A 3 -69.19 -25.97 38.90
C PHE A 3 -69.10 -25.22 37.56
N LEU A 4 -70.25 -24.88 36.97
CA LEU A 4 -70.32 -24.12 35.71
C LEU A 4 -69.78 -22.71 35.88
N PHE A 5 -70.02 -22.08 37.03
CA PHE A 5 -69.50 -20.76 37.34
C PHE A 5 -67.97 -20.77 37.53
N GLY A 6 -67.42 -21.78 38.21
CA GLY A 6 -65.98 -21.96 38.34
C GLY A 6 -65.27 -22.24 37.02
N ALA A 7 -65.88 -23.05 36.15
CA ALA A 7 -65.34 -23.33 34.81
C ALA A 7 -65.30 -22.07 33.92
N PHE A 8 -66.35 -21.25 33.97
CA PHE A 8 -66.38 -19.97 33.26
C PHE A 8 -65.32 -19.00 33.77
N LEU A 9 -65.18 -18.87 35.10
CA LEU A 9 -64.17 -18.00 35.70
C LEU A 9 -62.75 -18.43 35.34
N GLY A 10 -62.47 -19.74 35.36
CA GLY A 10 -61.18 -20.30 34.98
C GLY A 10 -60.82 -20.03 33.51
N LEU A 11 -61.79 -20.11 32.60
CA LEU A 11 -61.59 -19.81 31.19
C LEU A 11 -61.30 -18.32 30.96
N VAL A 12 -62.03 -17.43 31.63
CA VAL A 12 -61.79 -15.98 31.54
C VAL A 12 -60.40 -15.61 32.05
N VAL A 13 -59.97 -16.18 33.19
CA VAL A 13 -58.63 -15.95 33.74
C VAL A 13 -57.55 -16.52 32.82
N GLY A 14 -57.73 -17.73 32.29
CA GLY A 14 -56.79 -18.34 31.35
C GLY A 14 -56.58 -17.50 30.09
N VAL A 15 -57.66 -17.01 29.49
CA VAL A 15 -57.62 -16.12 28.32
C VAL A 15 -56.95 -14.78 28.67
N ALA A 16 -57.23 -14.21 29.84
CA ALA A 16 -56.61 -12.96 30.29
C ALA A 16 -55.09 -13.10 30.46
N VAL A 17 -54.61 -14.21 31.04
CA VAL A 17 -53.17 -14.47 31.21
C VAL A 17 -52.48 -14.65 29.85
N VAL A 18 -53.08 -15.39 28.93
CA VAL A 18 -52.52 -15.56 27.57
C VAL A 18 -52.46 -14.23 26.83
N MET A 19 -53.51 -13.40 26.89
CA MET A 19 -53.50 -12.07 26.29
C MET A 19 -52.44 -11.15 26.90
N ALA A 20 -52.26 -11.19 28.23
CA ALA A 20 -51.24 -10.40 28.90
C ALA A 20 -49.82 -10.84 28.49
N PHE A 21 -49.58 -12.16 28.40
CA PHE A 21 -48.29 -12.70 27.98
C PHE A 21 -47.98 -12.36 26.51
N ALA A 22 -48.95 -12.52 25.62
CA ALA A 22 -48.82 -12.17 24.21
C ALA A 22 -48.54 -10.66 24.00
N ARG A 23 -49.21 -9.79 24.76
CA ARG A 23 -48.93 -8.34 24.72
C ARG A 23 -47.53 -8.01 25.23
N PHE A 24 -47.09 -8.66 26.32
CA PHE A 24 -45.77 -8.41 26.88
C PHE A 24 -44.65 -8.89 25.95
N GLU A 25 -44.82 -10.04 25.30
CA GLU A 25 -43.89 -10.52 24.27
C GLU A 25 -43.86 -9.61 23.05
N ASN A 26 -45.03 -9.18 22.55
CA ASN A 26 -45.09 -8.30 21.38
C ASN A 26 -44.44 -6.93 21.66
N SER A 27 -44.67 -6.37 22.85
CA SER A 27 -44.02 -5.11 23.27
C SER A 27 -42.50 -5.26 23.41
N ARG A 28 -42.03 -6.37 23.99
CA ARG A 28 -40.58 -6.68 24.04
C ARG A 28 -39.99 -6.89 22.63
N ALA A 29 -40.73 -7.49 21.72
CA ALA A 29 -40.29 -7.71 20.35
C ALA A 29 -40.16 -6.39 19.59
N GLU A 30 -41.10 -5.46 19.75
CA GLU A 30 -41.04 -4.11 19.18
C GLU A 30 -39.82 -3.32 19.68
N GLN A 31 -39.56 -3.31 20.99
CA GLN A 31 -38.37 -2.65 21.55
C GLN A 31 -37.07 -3.22 20.98
N ARG A 32 -36.98 -4.54 20.81
CA ARG A 32 -35.80 -5.19 20.20
C ARG A 32 -35.64 -4.80 18.73
N ARG A 33 -36.74 -4.67 17.99
CA ARG A 33 -36.71 -4.23 16.58
C ARG A 33 -36.23 -2.79 16.47
N GLU A 34 -36.69 -1.90 17.35
CA GLU A 34 -36.25 -0.50 17.37
C GLU A 34 -34.77 -0.37 17.75
N LEU A 35 -34.31 -1.10 18.77
CA LEU A 35 -32.89 -1.19 19.13
C LEU A 35 -32.04 -1.76 17.99
N ALA A 36 -32.51 -2.79 17.29
CA ALA A 36 -31.81 -3.36 16.15
C ALA A 36 -31.77 -2.39 14.95
N ALA A 37 -32.88 -1.69 14.68
CA ALA A 37 -32.96 -0.71 13.61
C ALA A 37 -32.06 0.50 13.87
N THR A 38 -32.03 1.00 15.10
CA THR A 38 -31.12 2.09 15.50
C THR A 38 -29.66 1.64 15.42
N ALA A 39 -29.31 0.46 15.96
CA ALA A 39 -27.96 -0.09 15.83
C ALA A 39 -27.53 -0.28 14.36
N ALA A 40 -28.44 -0.75 13.50
CA ALA A 40 -28.19 -0.90 12.06
C ALA A 40 -28.09 0.45 11.34
N ALA A 41 -28.78 1.49 11.80
CA ALA A 41 -28.62 2.85 11.29
C ALA A 41 -27.25 3.42 11.69
N PHE A 42 -26.85 3.24 12.95
CA PHE A 42 -25.53 3.67 13.44
C PHE A 42 -24.37 2.96 12.74
N SER A 43 -24.50 1.67 12.42
CA SER A 43 -23.44 0.92 11.71
C SER A 43 -23.25 1.36 10.26
N LYS A 44 -24.26 2.02 9.67
CA LYS A 44 -24.22 2.56 8.31
C LYS A 44 -23.75 4.00 8.23
N LEU A 45 -23.52 4.68 9.37
CA LEU A 45 -23.07 6.06 9.36
C LEU A 45 -21.68 6.15 8.74
N THR A 46 -21.56 6.96 7.69
CA THR A 46 -20.29 7.23 7.05
C THR A 46 -19.55 8.36 7.77
N VAL A 47 -18.26 8.51 7.49
CA VAL A 47 -17.44 9.63 7.98
C VAL A 47 -18.06 10.99 7.63
N GLN A 48 -18.76 11.09 6.49
CA GLN A 48 -19.43 12.32 6.09
C GLN A 48 -20.66 12.62 6.95
N ASP A 49 -21.40 11.60 7.37
CA ASP A 49 -22.54 11.76 8.28
C ASP A 49 -22.06 12.16 9.68
N LEU A 50 -20.96 11.58 10.15
CA LEU A 50 -20.30 12.00 11.40
C LEU A 50 -19.84 13.46 11.35
N ARG A 51 -19.35 13.94 10.19
CA ARG A 51 -19.02 15.36 9.98
C ARG A 51 -20.22 16.30 10.08
N LYS A 52 -21.41 15.84 9.70
CA LYS A 52 -22.65 16.60 9.82
C LYS A 52 -23.20 16.59 11.25
N LEU A 53 -22.99 15.48 11.97
CA LEU A 53 -23.53 15.27 13.32
C LEU A 53 -22.67 15.92 14.42
N ILE A 54 -21.35 15.97 14.24
CA ILE A 54 -20.42 16.49 15.25
C ILE A 54 -19.59 17.61 14.60
N PRO A 55 -19.75 18.88 15.04
CA PRO A 55 -18.94 19.98 14.55
C PRO A 55 -17.45 19.77 14.82
N PRO A 56 -16.55 20.34 13.98
CA PRO A 56 -15.10 20.16 14.11
C PRO A 56 -14.52 20.54 15.48
N GLU A 57 -15.15 21.50 16.14
CA GLU A 57 -14.76 22.06 17.44
C GLU A 57 -14.87 21.04 18.59
N PHE A 58 -15.69 20.00 18.43
CA PHE A 58 -15.89 18.96 19.44
C PHE A 58 -15.09 17.70 19.16
N TYR A 59 -14.24 17.68 18.13
CA TYR A 59 -13.40 16.51 17.87
C TYR A 59 -12.28 16.42 18.90
N PRO A 60 -12.14 15.26 19.57
CA PRO A 60 -10.94 14.99 20.33
C PRO A 60 -9.70 15.05 19.43
N SER A 61 -8.57 15.50 19.97
CA SER A 61 -7.31 15.69 19.22
C SER A 61 -6.75 14.41 18.58
N TRP A 62 -7.19 13.23 19.04
CA TRP A 62 -6.82 11.92 18.49
C TRP A 62 -7.74 11.45 17.35
N VAL A 63 -8.83 12.16 17.06
CA VAL A 63 -9.72 11.87 15.93
C VAL A 63 -9.25 12.65 14.71
N SER A 64 -8.61 11.96 13.77
CA SER A 64 -8.25 12.50 12.46
C SER A 64 -9.00 11.74 11.37
N PHE A 65 -9.86 12.45 10.64
CA PHE A 65 -10.56 11.89 9.48
C PHE A 65 -9.67 11.95 8.25
N THR A 66 -8.61 11.14 8.26
CA THR A 66 -7.74 10.99 7.09
C THR A 66 -8.48 10.14 6.05
N GLN A 67 -8.57 10.61 4.79
CA GLN A 67 -9.14 9.79 3.70
C GLN A 67 -8.28 8.57 3.38
N LYS A 68 -7.05 8.53 3.88
CA LYS A 68 -6.07 7.47 3.70
C LYS A 68 -6.07 6.55 4.90
N GLN A 69 -6.22 5.26 4.65
CA GLN A 69 -6.18 4.23 5.67
C GLN A 69 -4.73 3.85 5.98
N LYS A 70 -4.42 3.68 7.28
CA LYS A 70 -3.10 3.20 7.72
C LYS A 70 -3.12 1.67 7.79
N LEU A 71 -2.31 1.00 6.97
CA LEU A 71 -2.24 -0.46 6.94
C LEU A 71 -1.07 -0.98 7.80
N LYS A 72 -1.26 -0.96 9.13
CA LYS A 72 -0.24 -1.48 10.07
C LYS A 72 0.10 -2.95 9.83
N TRP A 73 -0.90 -3.77 9.51
CA TRP A 73 -0.72 -5.21 9.27
C TRP A 73 0.13 -5.46 8.01
N LEU A 74 -0.07 -4.67 6.94
CA LEU A 74 0.69 -4.79 5.70
C LEU A 74 2.16 -4.45 5.93
N ASN A 75 2.43 -3.42 6.74
CA ASN A 75 3.81 -3.10 7.14
C ASN A 75 4.46 -4.20 7.99
N GLN A 76 3.70 -4.90 8.83
CA GLN A 76 4.21 -6.04 9.61
C GLN A 76 4.53 -7.25 8.72
N GLU A 77 3.68 -7.53 7.75
CA GLU A 77 3.92 -8.57 6.74
C GLU A 77 5.15 -8.23 5.91
N LEU A 78 5.21 -7.00 5.37
CA LEU A 78 6.34 -6.52 4.56
C LEU A 78 7.67 -6.63 5.33
N THR A 79 7.70 -6.25 6.60
CA THR A 79 8.89 -6.41 7.45
C THR A 79 9.37 -7.87 7.54
N LYS A 80 8.45 -8.84 7.55
CA LYS A 80 8.80 -10.27 7.62
C LYS A 80 9.31 -10.82 6.28
N ILE A 81 8.72 -10.39 5.17
CA ILE A 81 9.13 -10.85 3.83
C ILE A 81 10.33 -10.06 3.29
N TRP A 82 10.65 -8.91 3.88
CA TRP A 82 11.69 -8.01 3.41
C TRP A 82 13.06 -8.65 3.17
N PRO A 83 13.58 -9.58 4.01
CA PRO A 83 14.87 -10.22 3.72
C PRO A 83 14.88 -10.95 2.37
N PHE A 84 13.78 -11.63 2.02
CA PHE A 84 13.62 -12.33 0.75
C PHE A 84 13.43 -11.36 -0.42
N VAL A 85 12.62 -10.31 -0.21
CA VAL A 85 12.42 -9.25 -1.20
C VAL A 85 13.75 -8.51 -1.47
N ASN A 86 14.53 -8.22 -0.43
CA ASN A 86 15.83 -7.58 -0.54
C ASN A 86 16.79 -8.44 -1.37
N GLU A 87 16.85 -9.75 -1.15
CA GLU A 87 17.70 -10.65 -1.92
C GLU A 87 17.28 -10.68 -3.40
N ALA A 88 16.00 -10.96 -3.68
CA ALA A 88 15.49 -11.06 -5.04
C ALA A 88 15.58 -9.72 -5.79
N ALA A 89 15.19 -8.61 -5.16
CA ALA A 89 15.29 -7.28 -5.77
C ALA A 89 16.76 -6.88 -5.98
N SER A 90 17.67 -7.25 -5.08
CA SER A 90 19.09 -6.98 -5.27
C SER A 90 19.66 -7.69 -6.50
N GLU A 91 19.29 -8.96 -6.69
CA GLU A 91 19.69 -9.75 -7.87
C GLU A 91 19.07 -9.20 -9.17
N LEU A 92 17.79 -8.82 -9.14
CA LEU A 92 17.10 -8.22 -10.27
C LEU A 92 17.73 -6.88 -10.68
N ILE A 93 18.05 -6.01 -9.71
CA ILE A 93 18.72 -4.74 -9.98
C ILE A 93 20.10 -5.00 -10.57
N LYS A 94 20.87 -5.93 -9.99
CA LYS A 94 22.19 -6.30 -10.52
C LYS A 94 22.09 -6.73 -11.99
N THR A 95 21.19 -7.67 -12.28
CA THR A 95 20.99 -8.21 -13.64
C THR A 95 20.49 -7.16 -14.63
N SER A 96 19.66 -6.21 -14.18
CA SER A 96 19.08 -5.18 -15.04
C SER A 96 20.04 -4.01 -15.30
N VAL A 97 20.86 -3.65 -14.31
CA VAL A 97 21.71 -2.45 -14.34
C VAL A 97 23.13 -2.75 -14.83
N GLU A 98 23.69 -3.94 -14.59
CA GLU A 98 25.03 -4.31 -15.12
C GLU A 98 25.12 -4.17 -16.67
N PRO A 99 24.12 -4.57 -17.46
CA PRO A 99 24.14 -4.36 -18.91
C PRO A 99 24.12 -2.88 -19.31
N ILE A 100 23.55 -2.01 -18.49
CA ILE A 100 23.52 -0.56 -18.72
C ILE A 100 24.92 0.01 -18.45
N PHE A 101 25.57 -0.40 -17.36
CA PHE A 101 26.94 -0.01 -17.05
C PHE A 101 27.93 -0.35 -18.15
N GLU A 102 27.76 -1.51 -18.79
CA GLU A 102 28.53 -1.92 -19.97
C GLU A 102 28.38 -0.96 -21.15
N GLN A 103 27.19 -0.37 -21.36
CA GLN A 103 26.94 0.60 -22.43
C GLN A 103 27.54 1.98 -22.13
N TYR A 104 27.67 2.34 -20.85
CA TYR A 104 28.25 3.61 -20.41
C TYR A 104 29.77 3.58 -20.21
N LYS A 105 30.44 2.48 -20.62
CA LYS A 105 31.91 2.39 -20.70
C LYS A 105 32.46 3.49 -21.62
N SER A 106 32.75 4.63 -21.03
CA SER A 106 33.39 5.77 -21.68
C SER A 106 34.91 5.59 -21.71
N PHE A 107 35.64 6.44 -22.44
CA PHE A 107 37.11 6.42 -22.58
C PHE A 107 37.90 6.39 -21.24
N ILE A 108 37.27 6.76 -20.13
CA ILE A 108 37.87 6.86 -18.79
C ILE A 108 37.59 5.60 -17.92
N LEU A 109 36.57 4.81 -18.25
CA LEU A 109 36.04 3.71 -17.43
C LEU A 109 36.18 2.38 -18.18
N ALA A 110 37.08 1.51 -17.72
CA ALA A 110 37.33 0.20 -18.31
C ALA A 110 36.29 -0.85 -17.86
N SER A 111 35.90 -0.83 -16.59
CA SER A 111 34.86 -1.73 -16.05
C SER A 111 34.11 -1.08 -14.89
N LEU A 112 32.83 -1.43 -14.76
CA LEU A 112 31.95 -1.00 -13.69
C LEU A 112 31.07 -2.20 -13.32
N HIS A 113 31.23 -2.74 -12.11
CA HIS A 113 30.45 -3.89 -11.66
C HIS A 113 30.01 -3.74 -10.20
N PHE A 114 28.93 -4.42 -9.82
CA PHE A 114 28.53 -4.47 -8.41
C PHE A 114 29.38 -5.49 -7.67
N SER A 115 30.20 -5.01 -6.74
CA SER A 115 30.93 -5.84 -5.78
C SER A 115 29.98 -6.43 -4.72
N LYS A 116 29.09 -5.57 -4.22
CA LYS A 116 28.07 -5.92 -3.24
C LYS A 116 26.84 -5.08 -3.48
N LEU A 117 25.66 -5.69 -3.53
CA LEU A 117 24.40 -4.97 -3.66
C LEU A 117 23.42 -5.54 -2.64
N THR A 118 23.04 -4.70 -1.68
CA THR A 118 21.95 -5.00 -0.74
C THR A 118 21.14 -3.72 -0.51
N LEU A 119 19.82 -3.80 -0.55
CA LEU A 119 18.90 -2.70 -0.24
C LEU A 119 18.83 -2.39 1.27
N GLY A 120 19.29 -3.32 2.11
CA GLY A 120 19.44 -3.12 3.55
C GLY A 120 18.43 -3.91 4.36
N THR A 121 18.43 -3.68 5.67
CA THR A 121 17.58 -4.40 6.62
C THR A 121 16.25 -3.69 6.90
N VAL A 122 16.15 -2.41 6.53
CA VAL A 122 14.97 -1.60 6.77
C VAL A 122 13.99 -1.74 5.61
N ALA A 123 12.81 -2.29 5.90
CA ALA A 123 11.72 -2.42 4.93
C ALA A 123 11.03 -1.07 4.67
N PRO A 124 10.50 -0.84 3.46
CA PRO A 124 9.68 0.33 3.18
C PRO A 124 8.35 0.25 3.94
N GLN A 125 7.75 1.41 4.18
CA GLN A 125 6.51 1.54 4.94
C GLN A 125 5.42 2.17 4.09
N PHE A 126 4.24 1.57 4.13
CA PHE A 126 3.03 2.18 3.61
C PHE A 126 2.46 3.15 4.65
N THR A 127 2.44 4.43 4.30
CA THR A 127 1.97 5.51 5.18
C THR A 127 0.46 5.76 5.02
N GLY A 128 -0.08 5.48 3.84
CA GLY A 128 -1.49 5.67 3.53
C GLY A 128 -1.93 4.85 2.33
N VAL A 129 -3.18 4.37 2.37
CA VAL A 129 -3.83 3.68 1.26
C VAL A 129 -5.18 4.32 0.98
N SER A 130 -5.46 4.55 -0.30
CA SER A 130 -6.75 5.06 -0.77
C SER A 130 -7.20 4.32 -2.03
N ILE A 131 -8.49 4.03 -2.11
CA ILE A 131 -9.12 3.54 -3.33
C ILE A 131 -9.74 4.76 -4.02
N LEU A 132 -9.45 4.92 -5.31
CA LEU A 132 -10.08 5.95 -6.12
C LEU A 132 -11.36 5.40 -6.73
N GLU A 133 -12.41 6.22 -6.75
CA GLU A 133 -13.62 5.92 -7.52
C GLU A 133 -13.23 5.85 -9.01
N SER A 134 -13.59 4.74 -9.64
CA SER A 134 -13.33 4.44 -11.05
C SER A 134 -14.56 3.79 -11.66
N ASP A 135 -14.57 3.63 -12.98
CA ASP A 135 -15.65 2.94 -13.69
C ASP A 135 -15.78 1.49 -13.21
N ASP A 136 -16.96 0.88 -13.40
CA ASP A 136 -17.27 -0.51 -13.00
C ASP A 136 -16.34 -1.58 -13.61
N SER A 137 -15.42 -1.20 -14.50
CA SER A 137 -14.48 -2.08 -15.21
C SER A 137 -13.06 -2.11 -14.63
N ALA A 138 -12.75 -1.25 -13.66
CA ALA A 138 -11.41 -1.14 -13.09
C ALA A 138 -11.43 -0.74 -11.62
N ILE A 139 -10.44 -1.24 -10.86
CA ILE A 139 -10.19 -0.79 -9.49
C ILE A 139 -8.87 -0.04 -9.47
N ILE A 140 -8.87 1.19 -8.97
CA ILE A 140 -7.65 1.99 -8.83
C ILE A 140 -7.33 2.16 -7.35
N MET A 141 -6.15 1.72 -6.95
CA MET A 141 -5.63 1.81 -5.59
C MET A 141 -4.35 2.65 -5.59
N GLU A 142 -4.24 3.56 -4.63
CA GLU A 142 -3.04 4.36 -4.39
C GLU A 142 -2.43 3.99 -3.04
N LEU A 143 -1.14 3.67 -3.06
CA LEU A 143 -0.31 3.31 -1.92
C LEU A 143 0.76 4.38 -1.76
N GLU A 144 0.75 5.09 -0.64
CA GLU A 144 1.83 5.99 -0.27
C GLU A 144 2.97 5.19 0.34
N LEU A 145 4.13 5.23 -0.32
CA LEU A 145 5.32 4.51 0.07
C LEU A 145 6.37 5.49 0.58
N GLN A 146 6.89 5.21 1.77
CA GLN A 146 8.06 5.88 2.31
C GLN A 146 9.10 4.84 2.69
N TRP A 147 10.33 5.04 2.23
CA TRP A 147 11.45 4.18 2.53
C TRP A 147 12.63 5.03 2.96
N ASP A 148 13.19 4.70 4.12
CA ASP A 148 14.46 5.23 4.58
C ASP A 148 15.36 4.02 4.83
N GLY A 149 15.99 3.57 3.75
CA GLY A 149 16.75 2.35 3.70
C GLY A 149 18.21 2.57 4.12
N ASN A 150 18.81 1.52 4.67
CA ASN A 150 20.25 1.43 4.93
C ASN A 150 20.95 0.51 3.93
N PRO A 151 20.94 0.82 2.62
CA PRO A 151 21.55 -0.02 1.62
C PRO A 151 23.07 -0.01 1.74
N ASN A 152 23.65 -1.10 1.29
CA ASN A 152 25.09 -1.25 1.13
C ASN A 152 25.36 -1.69 -0.30
N ILE A 153 25.51 -0.71 -1.18
CA ILE A 153 25.82 -0.91 -2.58
C ILE A 153 27.27 -0.48 -2.78
N VAL A 154 28.13 -1.42 -3.13
CA VAL A 154 29.54 -1.21 -3.45
C VAL A 154 29.73 -1.49 -4.92
N LEU A 155 30.11 -0.46 -5.65
CA LEU A 155 30.48 -0.46 -7.06
C LEU A 155 32.00 -0.51 -7.14
N ASP A 156 32.54 -1.49 -7.83
CA ASP A 156 33.95 -1.52 -8.17
C ASP A 156 34.12 -0.91 -9.56
N ILE A 157 34.89 0.17 -9.62
CA ILE A 157 35.14 0.93 -10.83
C ILE A 157 36.60 0.77 -11.20
N GLN A 158 36.89 0.24 -12.39
CA GLN A 158 38.23 0.23 -12.95
C GLN A 158 38.34 1.30 -14.04
N THR A 159 39.27 2.22 -13.86
CA THR A 159 39.58 3.22 -14.88
C THR A 159 40.53 2.67 -15.95
N THR A 160 40.50 3.24 -17.14
CA THR A 160 41.42 2.88 -18.24
C THR A 160 42.90 3.15 -17.92
N LEU A 161 43.18 3.93 -16.89
CA LEU A 161 44.51 4.20 -16.33
C LEU A 161 44.97 3.14 -15.31
N GLY A 162 44.18 2.09 -15.07
CA GLY A 162 44.51 1.00 -14.15
C GLY A 162 44.22 1.30 -12.66
N ILE A 163 43.57 2.41 -12.36
CA ILE A 163 43.19 2.79 -10.99
C ILE A 163 41.83 2.15 -10.66
N SER A 164 41.78 1.38 -9.57
CA SER A 164 40.55 0.82 -9.01
C SER A 164 39.97 1.78 -7.97
N LEU A 165 38.73 2.20 -8.15
CA LEU A 165 38.06 3.19 -7.31
C LEU A 165 36.71 2.64 -6.82
N PRO A 166 36.67 1.99 -5.64
CA PRO A 166 35.44 1.48 -5.08
C PRO A 166 34.53 2.62 -4.61
N VAL A 167 33.32 2.69 -5.15
CA VAL A 167 32.27 3.65 -4.81
C VAL A 167 31.20 2.96 -3.99
N GLN A 168 30.85 3.55 -2.85
CA GLN A 168 29.80 3.06 -1.96
C GLN A 168 28.60 4.00 -1.95
N VAL A 169 27.42 3.48 -2.28
CA VAL A 169 26.14 4.17 -2.07
C VAL A 169 25.63 3.82 -0.67
N LYS A 170 25.28 4.85 0.10
CA LYS A 170 24.69 4.76 1.44
C LYS A 170 23.41 5.56 1.49
N ASN A 171 22.52 5.19 2.42
CA ASN A 171 21.30 5.91 2.79
C ASN A 171 20.43 6.25 1.57
N ILE A 172 19.51 5.37 1.20
CA ILE A 172 18.53 5.66 0.14
C ILE A 172 17.20 6.03 0.80
N GLY A 173 16.79 7.27 0.59
CA GLY A 173 15.45 7.77 0.89
C GLY A 173 14.59 7.71 -0.36
N PHE A 174 13.44 7.06 -0.28
CA PHE A 174 12.43 7.07 -1.33
C PHE A 174 11.09 7.50 -0.75
N THR A 175 10.42 8.44 -1.41
CA THR A 175 9.03 8.79 -1.13
C THR A 175 8.26 8.89 -2.43
N GLY A 176 7.14 8.17 -2.53
CA GLY A 176 6.33 8.16 -3.73
C GLY A 176 4.93 7.61 -3.51
N VAL A 177 4.06 7.84 -4.49
CA VAL A 177 2.70 7.29 -4.50
C VAL A 177 2.61 6.26 -5.63
N LEU A 178 2.50 4.99 -5.24
CA LEU A 178 2.34 3.86 -6.14
C LEU A 178 0.85 3.67 -6.45
N ARG A 179 0.50 3.76 -7.73
CA ARG A 179 -0.83 3.50 -8.25
C ARG A 179 -0.89 2.09 -8.84
N LEU A 180 -1.79 1.28 -8.29
CA LEU A 180 -2.15 -0.05 -8.77
C LEU A 180 -3.51 0.04 -9.46
N ILE A 181 -3.60 -0.44 -10.69
CA ILE A 181 -4.84 -0.49 -11.47
C ILE A 181 -5.13 -1.95 -11.80
N PHE A 182 -6.24 -2.46 -11.30
CA PHE A 182 -6.73 -3.80 -11.60
C PHE A 182 -7.71 -3.70 -12.76
N LYS A 183 -7.32 -4.16 -13.95
CA LYS A 183 -8.12 -4.06 -15.18
C LYS A 183 -7.71 -5.16 -16.18
N PRO A 184 -8.64 -5.74 -16.94
CA PRO A 184 -10.10 -5.64 -16.79
C PRO A 184 -10.59 -6.45 -15.60
N LEU A 185 -11.71 -6.03 -14.98
CA LEU A 185 -12.41 -6.91 -14.05
C LEU A 185 -13.07 -8.05 -14.82
N VAL A 186 -12.87 -9.28 -14.36
CA VAL A 186 -13.39 -10.50 -14.97
C VAL A 186 -14.24 -11.28 -13.97
N SER A 187 -15.13 -12.14 -14.45
CA SER A 187 -15.97 -12.98 -13.58
C SER A 187 -15.26 -14.24 -13.05
N GLU A 188 -14.08 -14.55 -13.59
CA GLU A 188 -13.24 -15.67 -13.16
C GLU A 188 -12.25 -15.23 -12.07
N PHE A 189 -12.02 -16.06 -11.06
CA PHE A 189 -11.06 -15.78 -9.99
C PHE A 189 -9.65 -15.55 -10.56
N PRO A 190 -8.91 -14.49 -10.14
CA PRO A 190 -9.11 -13.63 -8.96
C PRO A 190 -9.96 -12.35 -9.21
N CYS A 191 -10.78 -12.35 -10.25
CA CYS A 191 -11.70 -11.29 -10.66
C CYS A 191 -11.07 -10.09 -11.38
N PHE A 192 -9.80 -10.20 -11.78
CA PHE A 192 -9.11 -9.21 -12.61
C PHE A 192 -8.11 -9.87 -13.56
N GLY A 193 -7.99 -9.34 -14.78
CA GLY A 193 -7.15 -9.89 -15.84
C GLY A 193 -5.67 -9.49 -15.71
N ALA A 194 -5.39 -8.24 -15.36
CA ALA A 194 -4.02 -7.74 -15.17
C ALA A 194 -3.94 -6.71 -14.04
N VAL A 195 -2.74 -6.59 -13.48
CA VAL A 195 -2.37 -5.52 -12.54
C VAL A 195 -1.41 -4.58 -13.24
N CYS A 196 -1.80 -3.33 -13.41
CA CYS A 196 -0.93 -2.28 -13.90
C CYS A 196 -0.38 -1.48 -12.71
N CYS A 197 0.93 -1.34 -12.65
CA CYS A 197 1.64 -0.63 -11.60
C CYS A 197 2.34 0.60 -12.17
N SER A 198 2.13 1.77 -11.58
CA SER A 198 2.75 3.04 -12.00
C SER A 198 2.93 3.99 -10.82
N LEU A 199 3.94 4.85 -10.85
CA LEU A 199 4.07 5.98 -9.95
C LEU A 199 3.18 7.13 -10.46
N ARG A 200 2.37 7.69 -9.56
CA ARG A 200 1.44 8.78 -9.90
C ARG A 200 2.17 10.06 -10.29
N GLU A 201 3.23 10.37 -9.57
CA GLU A 201 4.05 11.58 -9.71
C GLU A 201 5.52 11.20 -9.51
N LYS A 202 6.42 12.10 -9.92
CA LYS A 202 7.86 11.96 -9.75
C LYS A 202 8.19 11.66 -8.29
N SER A 203 8.69 10.46 -8.03
CA SER A 203 9.10 10.05 -6.69
C SER A 203 10.32 10.84 -6.25
N LYS A 204 10.35 11.23 -4.98
CA LYS A 204 11.51 11.86 -4.39
C LYS A 204 12.49 10.75 -3.98
N VAL A 205 13.59 10.63 -4.72
CA VAL A 205 14.70 9.73 -4.41
C VAL A 205 15.88 10.59 -3.97
N GLU A 206 16.38 10.33 -2.76
CA GLU A 206 17.58 10.93 -2.18
C GLU A 206 18.56 9.81 -1.85
N PHE A 207 19.83 9.97 -2.20
CA PHE A 207 20.85 8.99 -1.82
C PHE A 207 22.20 9.66 -1.54
N THR A 208 23.03 9.01 -0.73
CA THR A 208 24.37 9.53 -0.38
C THR A 208 25.47 8.68 -1.03
N LEU A 209 26.31 9.30 -1.85
CA LEU A 209 27.48 8.64 -2.42
C LEU A 209 28.73 8.89 -1.57
N LYS A 210 29.54 7.85 -1.33
CA LYS A 210 30.86 7.93 -0.67
C LYS A 210 31.89 7.11 -1.43
N VAL A 211 33.08 7.66 -1.70
CA VAL A 211 34.21 6.88 -2.24
C VAL A 211 34.88 6.15 -1.07
N ILE A 212 35.23 4.88 -1.24
CA ILE A 212 36.06 4.17 -0.26
C ILE A 212 37.54 4.51 -0.58
N GLY A 213 38.19 5.27 0.29
CA GLY A 213 39.63 5.62 0.18
C GLY A 213 39.96 7.02 -0.35
N GLY A 214 38.97 7.91 -0.50
CA GLY A 214 39.16 9.31 -0.89
C GLY A 214 37.87 10.13 -0.75
N GLU A 215 37.90 11.44 -1.05
CA GLU A 215 36.69 12.27 -1.11
C GLU A 215 35.99 12.13 -2.47
N MET A 216 34.65 12.23 -2.49
CA MET A 216 33.80 12.19 -3.70
C MET A 216 34.14 13.28 -4.73
N THR A 217 34.84 14.32 -4.30
CA THR A 217 35.43 15.39 -5.13
C THR A 217 36.52 14.90 -6.08
N ALA A 218 37.03 13.67 -5.93
CA ALA A 218 38.10 13.13 -6.76
C ALA A 218 37.69 12.85 -8.23
N ILE A 219 36.40 12.64 -8.52
CA ILE A 219 35.92 12.50 -9.90
C ILE A 219 34.68 13.38 -10.12
N PRO A 220 34.84 14.63 -10.62
CA PRO A 220 33.72 15.51 -10.90
C PRO A 220 32.80 14.90 -11.98
N GLY A 221 31.49 14.97 -11.76
CA GLY A 221 30.46 14.59 -12.73
C GLY A 221 29.94 13.15 -12.65
N ILE A 222 30.63 12.20 -11.99
CA ILE A 222 30.13 10.81 -11.87
C ILE A 222 28.90 10.73 -10.96
N SER A 223 28.91 11.44 -9.83
CA SER A 223 27.77 11.50 -8.89
C SER A 223 26.50 11.99 -9.60
N ASP A 224 26.61 13.12 -10.29
CA ASP A 224 25.50 13.75 -11.00
C ASP A 224 25.02 12.89 -12.18
N ALA A 225 25.93 12.22 -12.88
CA ALA A 225 25.59 11.30 -13.97
C ALA A 225 24.84 10.05 -13.47
N ILE A 226 25.27 9.46 -12.35
CA ILE A 226 24.58 8.32 -11.73
C ILE A 226 23.22 8.75 -11.21
N GLU A 227 23.13 9.91 -10.55
CA GLU A 227 21.86 10.46 -10.07
C GLU A 227 20.88 10.75 -11.19
N GLY A 228 21.33 11.41 -12.26
CA GLY A 228 20.54 11.65 -13.45
C GLY A 228 20.05 10.34 -14.05
N THR A 229 20.93 9.38 -14.29
CA THR A 229 20.57 8.10 -14.91
C THR A 229 19.55 7.31 -14.09
N ILE A 230 19.71 7.23 -12.77
CA ILE A 230 18.76 6.52 -11.90
C ILE A 230 17.41 7.22 -11.91
N ARG A 231 17.41 8.56 -11.78
CA ARG A 231 16.20 9.38 -11.78
C ARG A 231 15.45 9.26 -13.10
N ASP A 232 16.14 9.42 -14.22
CA ASP A 232 15.59 9.32 -15.56
C ASP A 232 15.05 7.91 -15.83
N THR A 233 15.78 6.86 -15.42
CA THR A 233 15.31 5.47 -15.58
C THR A 233 14.02 5.20 -14.80
N ILE A 234 13.92 5.67 -13.55
CA ILE A 234 12.70 5.51 -12.75
C ILE A 234 11.55 6.32 -13.36
N GLU A 235 11.83 7.53 -13.82
CA GLU A 235 10.84 8.40 -14.47
C GLU A 235 10.30 7.77 -15.76
N ASP A 236 11.19 7.33 -16.63
CA ASP A 236 10.85 6.75 -17.92
C ASP A 236 10.19 5.37 -17.80
N THR A 237 10.50 4.59 -16.77
CA THR A 237 9.96 3.22 -16.66
C THR A 237 8.67 3.14 -15.85
N LEU A 238 8.58 3.89 -14.76
CA LEU A 238 7.55 3.70 -13.75
C LEU A 238 6.59 4.88 -13.61
N THR A 239 6.96 6.09 -14.05
CA THR A 239 6.06 7.24 -13.93
C THR A 239 4.99 7.20 -15.01
N TRP A 240 3.74 7.44 -14.63
CA TRP A 240 2.64 7.57 -15.58
C TRP A 240 3.02 8.53 -16.73
N PRO A 241 2.79 8.17 -18.01
CA PRO A 241 1.93 7.08 -18.52
C PRO A 241 2.58 5.69 -18.59
N ASN A 242 3.89 5.58 -18.32
CA ASN A 242 4.60 4.31 -18.32
C ASN A 242 4.18 3.49 -17.10
N ARG A 243 3.95 2.20 -17.34
CA ARG A 243 3.37 1.29 -16.35
C ARG A 243 3.88 -0.13 -16.57
N ILE A 244 4.16 -0.82 -15.47
CA ILE A 244 4.44 -2.25 -15.51
C ILE A 244 3.11 -2.98 -15.52
N ILE A 245 2.87 -3.79 -16.55
CA ILE A 245 1.66 -4.60 -16.68
C ILE A 245 2.01 -6.05 -16.34
N VAL A 246 1.40 -6.55 -15.27
CA VAL A 246 1.53 -7.95 -14.85
C VAL A 246 0.23 -8.68 -15.22
N PRO A 247 0.23 -9.50 -16.30
CA PRO A 247 -0.93 -10.30 -16.66
C PRO A 247 -1.12 -11.43 -15.65
N ILE A 248 -2.35 -11.60 -15.18
CA ILE A 248 -2.73 -12.62 -14.19
C ILE A 248 -3.53 -13.74 -14.87
N VAL A 249 -4.43 -13.35 -15.78
CA VAL A 249 -5.13 -14.26 -16.68
C VAL A 249 -4.47 -14.16 -18.07
N PRO A 250 -4.45 -15.20 -18.91
CA PRO A 250 -3.98 -15.07 -20.29
C PRO A 250 -4.87 -14.11 -21.09
N GLY A 251 -4.27 -13.07 -21.66
CA GLY A 251 -4.96 -12.09 -22.52
C GLY A 251 -4.03 -10.97 -23.00
N ASP A 252 -4.43 -10.27 -24.04
CA ASP A 252 -3.71 -9.10 -24.55
C ASP A 252 -4.11 -7.85 -23.75
N TYR A 253 -3.26 -7.43 -22.82
CA TYR A 253 -3.49 -6.26 -21.94
C TYR A 253 -2.50 -5.13 -22.22
N ARG A 254 -2.33 -4.73 -23.49
CA ARG A 254 -1.50 -3.59 -23.89
C ARG A 254 -2.25 -2.25 -23.71
#